data_AF-A0A7C1Y3J1-F1
#
_entry.id   AF-A0A7C1Y3J1-F1
#
_cell.length_a   1.000
_cell.length_b   1.000
_cell.length_c   1.000
_cell.angle_alpha   90.00
_cell.angle_beta   90.00
_cell.angle_gamma   90.00
#
_symmetry.space_group_name_H-M   'P 1'
#
loop_
_entity.id
_entity.type
_entity.pdbx_description
1 polymer ?
#
loop_
_entity_poly.entity_id
_entity_poly.type
_entity_poly.pdbx_seq_one_letter_code
_entity_poly.pdbx_strand_id
1 'polypeptide(L)'
;MDSPVPTEAGAGDQFVDLGVGFYVSSRPSRRFPVYTRGNAGEVYPEVTTPLSYSLAFEAGEQAMRNAFARTGLTRPEDFTEHETAVTSGVFGGYAYLNLSFNRVIATRMPGGRAEDVDLAYMGAADPPPHEPHPDDRSLRASVRGLRYLWRTVRINDLPELEADIRKVELFAESLPDPATATDAELRNTLVGFSDFFAGLFETHLVI
;
A
#
# COMPACT_ATOMS: atom_id res chain seq x y z
N MET A 1 47.49 -0.31 -24.74
CA MET A 1 46.96 0.09 -23.42
C MET A 1 45.55 -0.45 -23.34
N ASP A 2 45.45 -1.66 -22.78
CA ASP A 2 44.18 -2.35 -22.54
C ASP A 2 43.34 -1.54 -21.56
N SER A 3 42.13 -1.20 -21.98
CA SER A 3 41.10 -0.70 -21.06
C SER A 3 40.50 -1.89 -20.31
N PRO A 4 40.32 -1.81 -18.99
CA PRO A 4 39.88 -2.96 -18.22
C PRO A 4 38.40 -3.26 -18.47
N VAL A 5 38.11 -4.55 -18.65
CA VAL A 5 36.76 -5.12 -18.67
C VAL A 5 36.11 -4.88 -17.30
N PRO A 6 34.90 -4.29 -17.22
CA PRO A 6 34.18 -4.20 -15.96
C PRO A 6 33.79 -5.61 -15.50
N THR A 7 34.28 -5.98 -14.33
CA THR A 7 33.98 -7.22 -13.63
C THR A 7 32.49 -7.27 -13.28
N GLU A 8 31.84 -8.39 -13.56
CA GLU A 8 30.46 -8.71 -13.16
C GLU A 8 30.31 -8.56 -11.63
N ALA A 9 29.70 -7.45 -11.22
CA ALA A 9 29.11 -7.32 -9.89
C ALA A 9 27.66 -7.79 -9.97
N GLY A 10 27.27 -8.64 -9.03
CA GLY A 10 26.10 -9.52 -9.10
C GLY A 10 24.79 -8.89 -9.55
N ALA A 11 24.10 -9.60 -10.43
CA ALA A 11 22.72 -9.32 -10.85
C ALA A 11 21.77 -9.46 -9.66
N GLY A 12 21.59 -8.37 -8.91
CA GLY A 12 20.50 -8.22 -7.94
C GLY A 12 19.45 -7.28 -8.50
N ASP A 13 18.26 -7.81 -8.80
CA ASP A 13 16.95 -7.15 -8.90
C ASP A 13 16.95 -5.66 -9.26
N GLN A 14 17.62 -5.28 -10.35
CA GLN A 14 17.43 -3.96 -10.94
C GLN A 14 16.29 -4.03 -11.94
N PHE A 15 15.25 -3.23 -11.72
CA PHE A 15 14.20 -3.03 -12.72
C PHE A 15 14.84 -2.51 -14.01
N VAL A 16 14.53 -3.19 -15.12
CA VAL A 16 15.01 -2.83 -16.45
C VAL A 16 14.19 -1.64 -16.96
N ASP A 17 14.86 -0.56 -17.36
CA ASP A 17 14.21 0.54 -18.08
C ASP A 17 13.79 0.04 -19.49
N LEU A 18 12.49 0.04 -19.73
CA LEU A 18 11.89 -0.46 -20.98
C LEU A 18 11.94 0.55 -22.13
N GLY A 19 12.49 1.76 -21.93
CA GLY A 19 12.68 2.75 -23.00
C GLY A 19 11.39 3.44 -23.52
N VAL A 20 10.26 3.22 -22.86
CA VAL A 20 8.94 3.85 -23.04
C VAL A 20 8.69 5.12 -22.16
N GLY A 21 9.73 5.73 -21.57
CA GLY A 21 9.67 7.03 -20.85
C GLY A 21 9.98 6.98 -19.34
N PHE A 22 9.81 8.11 -18.64
CA PHE A 22 9.93 8.15 -17.18
C PHE A 22 8.69 7.51 -16.53
N TYR A 23 8.81 6.28 -16.01
CA TYR A 23 7.75 5.69 -15.17
C TYR A 23 8.04 5.97 -13.71
N VAL A 24 6.95 6.06 -12.97
CA VAL A 24 7.05 6.03 -11.52
C VAL A 24 7.30 4.59 -11.07
N SER A 25 8.27 4.42 -10.18
CA SER A 25 8.55 3.15 -9.53
C SER A 25 8.86 3.38 -8.06
N SER A 26 8.13 2.69 -7.20
CA SER A 26 8.43 2.51 -5.80
C SER A 26 9.66 1.59 -5.64
N ARG A 27 10.27 1.61 -4.46
CA ARG A 27 11.32 0.65 -4.10
C ARG A 27 10.67 -0.60 -3.49
N PRO A 28 10.96 -1.81 -3.99
CA PRO A 28 10.38 -3.03 -3.43
C PRO A 28 11.02 -3.33 -2.07
N SER A 29 10.21 -3.84 -1.16
CA SER A 29 10.71 -4.44 0.09
C SER A 29 11.51 -5.71 -0.20
N ARG A 30 12.66 -5.85 0.47
CA ARG A 30 13.46 -7.08 0.46
C ARG A 30 12.83 -8.15 1.35
N ARG A 31 12.22 -7.75 2.46
CA ARG A 31 11.49 -8.64 3.37
C ARG A 31 10.20 -9.20 2.77
N PHE A 32 9.52 -8.41 1.94
CA PHE A 32 8.25 -8.77 1.31
C PHE A 32 8.35 -8.61 -0.22
N PRO A 33 8.98 -9.58 -0.91
CA PRO A 33 9.39 -9.41 -2.31
C PRO A 33 8.30 -9.71 -3.35
N VAL A 34 7.20 -10.37 -2.99
CA VAL A 34 6.17 -10.79 -3.95
C VAL A 34 5.02 -9.77 -3.98
N TYR A 35 4.78 -9.20 -5.16
CA TYR A 35 3.71 -8.25 -5.43
C TYR A 35 2.73 -8.81 -6.45
N THR A 36 1.48 -8.37 -6.36
CA THR A 36 0.43 -8.81 -7.26
C THR A 36 -0.40 -7.65 -7.82
N ARG A 37 -0.80 -7.78 -9.09
CA ARG A 37 -1.85 -6.96 -9.70
C ARG A 37 -3.26 -7.52 -9.48
N GLY A 38 -3.39 -8.73 -8.94
CA GLY A 38 -4.69 -9.25 -8.51
C GLY A 38 -5.31 -8.30 -7.50
N ASN A 39 -6.62 -8.01 -7.65
CA ASN A 39 -7.35 -6.94 -6.99
C ASN A 39 -6.89 -5.51 -7.37
N ALA A 40 -5.59 -5.19 -7.26
CA ALA A 40 -5.06 -3.85 -7.55
C ALA A 40 -5.35 -3.37 -8.98
N GLY A 41 -5.22 -4.26 -9.96
CA GLY A 41 -5.47 -3.99 -11.38
C GLY A 41 -6.95 -3.88 -11.75
N GLU A 42 -7.86 -4.34 -10.88
CA GLU A 42 -9.31 -4.13 -11.06
C GLU A 42 -9.70 -2.71 -10.67
N VAL A 43 -9.02 -2.15 -9.65
CA VAL A 43 -9.25 -0.78 -9.16
C VAL A 43 -8.43 0.24 -9.96
N TYR A 44 -7.18 -0.09 -10.28
CA TYR A 44 -6.24 0.75 -11.04
C TYR A 44 -5.68 -0.02 -12.25
N PRO A 45 -6.48 -0.15 -13.34
CA PRO A 45 -6.07 -0.90 -14.52
C PRO A 45 -4.98 -0.20 -15.33
N GLU A 46 -5.03 1.13 -15.37
CA GLU A 46 -4.18 1.98 -16.20
C GLU A 46 -2.83 2.31 -15.56
N VAL A 47 -1.94 2.88 -16.38
CA VAL A 47 -0.64 3.38 -15.92
C VAL A 47 -0.86 4.59 -15.02
N THR A 48 -0.28 4.53 -13.82
CA THR A 48 -0.24 5.61 -12.85
C THR A 48 0.63 6.74 -13.38
N THR A 49 0.04 7.93 -13.48
CA THR A 49 0.77 9.15 -13.86
C THR A 49 1.65 9.65 -12.72
N PRO A 50 2.73 10.41 -12.98
CA PRO A 50 3.53 11.05 -11.94
C PRO A 50 2.69 11.87 -10.95
N LEU A 51 1.67 12.59 -11.45
CA LEU A 51 0.79 13.38 -10.61
C LEU A 51 -0.07 12.50 -9.69
N SER A 52 -0.72 11.47 -10.21
CA SER A 52 -1.53 10.54 -9.41
C SER A 52 -0.69 9.82 -8.36
N TYR A 53 0.54 9.46 -8.71
CA TYR A 53 1.44 8.80 -7.78
C TYR A 53 1.76 9.70 -6.58
N SER A 54 2.26 10.91 -6.84
CA SER A 54 2.66 11.84 -5.78
C SER A 54 1.48 12.35 -4.95
N LEU A 55 0.29 12.44 -5.54
CA LEU A 55 -0.89 12.89 -4.80
C LEU A 55 -1.52 11.80 -3.93
N ALA A 56 -1.61 10.57 -4.42
CA ALA A 56 -2.47 9.55 -3.80
C ALA A 56 -1.74 8.25 -3.46
N PHE A 57 -0.80 7.76 -4.26
CA PHE A 57 -0.19 6.45 -4.01
C PHE A 57 0.78 6.47 -2.83
N GLU A 58 1.62 7.50 -2.72
CA GLU A 58 2.54 7.64 -1.59
C GLU A 58 1.77 7.81 -0.27
N ALA A 59 0.78 8.71 -0.27
CA ALA A 59 -0.11 8.95 0.85
C ALA A 59 -0.95 7.69 1.21
N GLY A 60 -1.43 6.97 0.19
CA GLY A 60 -2.23 5.76 0.35
C GLY A 60 -1.44 4.57 0.89
N GLU A 61 -0.19 4.40 0.48
CA GLU A 61 0.72 3.38 1.04
C GLU A 61 0.96 3.64 2.53
N GLN A 62 1.22 4.90 2.91
CA GLN A 62 1.39 5.28 4.31
C GLN A 62 0.09 5.08 5.12
N ALA A 63 -1.07 5.44 4.56
CA ALA A 63 -2.36 5.18 5.19
C ALA A 63 -2.64 3.69 5.37
N MET A 64 -2.28 2.84 4.40
CA MET A 64 -2.35 1.38 4.54
C MET A 64 -1.46 0.87 5.68
N ARG A 65 -0.22 1.37 5.81
CA ARG A 65 0.65 1.00 6.95
C ARG A 65 -0.01 1.32 8.29
N ASN A 66 -0.57 2.52 8.41
CA ASN A 66 -1.23 2.97 9.63
C ASN A 66 -2.46 2.10 9.92
N ALA A 67 -3.28 1.83 8.90
CA ALA A 67 -4.44 0.95 9.01
C ALA A 67 -4.06 -0.44 9.50
N PHE A 68 -3.06 -1.08 8.89
CA PHE A 68 -2.54 -2.37 9.36
C PHE A 68 -1.98 -2.30 10.78
N ALA A 69 -1.27 -1.22 11.14
CA ALA A 69 -0.79 -1.00 12.50
C ALA A 69 -1.93 -0.89 13.53
N ARG A 70 -3.05 -0.27 13.17
CA ARG A 70 -4.25 -0.15 14.03
C ARG A 70 -4.92 -1.49 14.31
N THR A 71 -4.87 -2.44 13.37
CA THR A 71 -5.35 -3.81 13.63
C THR A 71 -4.52 -4.53 14.69
N GLY A 72 -3.27 -4.10 14.88
CA GLY A 72 -2.30 -4.74 15.79
C GLY A 72 -1.72 -6.04 15.25
N LEU A 73 -2.02 -6.43 14.00
CA LEU A 73 -1.43 -7.59 13.32
C LEU A 73 -0.01 -7.36 12.84
N THR A 74 0.45 -6.12 12.82
CA THR A 74 1.83 -5.75 12.49
C THR A 74 2.68 -5.51 13.73
N ARG A 75 3.98 -5.60 13.52
CA ARG A 75 5.05 -5.23 14.43
C ARG A 75 5.75 -3.99 13.86
N PRO A 76 6.34 -3.13 14.70
CA PRO A 76 7.20 -2.06 14.20
C PRO A 76 8.32 -2.57 13.30
N GLU A 77 8.83 -3.78 13.59
CA GLU A 77 9.86 -4.45 12.80
C GLU A 77 9.44 -4.81 11.37
N ASP A 78 8.12 -4.91 11.09
CA ASP A 78 7.65 -5.16 9.71
C ASP A 78 7.85 -3.93 8.80
N PHE A 79 8.14 -2.76 9.36
CA PHE A 79 8.25 -1.49 8.62
C PHE A 79 9.65 -0.85 8.72
N THR A 80 10.68 -1.62 9.10
CA THR A 80 12.05 -1.11 9.27
C THR A 80 12.75 -0.76 7.95
N GLU A 81 12.30 -1.34 6.83
CA GLU A 81 12.76 -0.94 5.50
C GLU A 81 12.08 0.37 5.10
N HIS A 82 12.59 1.47 5.68
CA HIS A 82 12.14 2.82 5.38
C HIS A 82 12.25 3.08 3.86
N GLU A 83 11.26 3.79 3.29
CA GLU A 83 11.18 4.10 1.85
C GLU A 83 10.91 2.93 0.89
N THR A 84 10.57 1.73 1.40
CA THR A 84 10.13 0.60 0.55
C THR A 84 8.61 0.47 0.52
N ALA A 85 8.05 -0.16 -0.50
CA ALA A 85 6.61 -0.44 -0.65
C ALA A 85 6.22 -1.71 0.14
N VAL A 86 5.83 -1.58 1.42
CA VAL A 86 5.55 -2.75 2.28
C VAL A 86 4.12 -3.25 2.08
N THR A 87 3.14 -2.35 1.97
CA THR A 87 1.72 -2.76 1.83
C THR A 87 1.27 -2.79 0.37
N SER A 88 1.76 -1.84 -0.42
CA SER A 88 1.45 -1.65 -1.84
C SER A 88 2.57 -0.87 -2.51
N GLY A 89 2.69 -0.96 -3.83
CA GLY A 89 3.67 -0.17 -4.58
C GLY A 89 3.26 0.04 -6.03
N VAL A 90 3.94 0.98 -6.70
CA VAL A 90 3.82 1.16 -8.14
C VAL A 90 5.12 0.69 -8.78
N PHE A 91 5.07 -0.19 -9.77
CA PHE A 91 6.26 -0.68 -10.48
C PHE A 91 6.01 -0.65 -11.97
N GLY A 92 6.94 -0.04 -12.72
CA GLY A 92 6.76 0.19 -14.16
C GLY A 92 5.46 0.97 -14.47
N GLY A 93 5.05 1.86 -13.56
CA GLY A 93 3.82 2.64 -13.68
C GLY A 93 2.51 1.89 -13.34
N TYR A 94 2.53 0.62 -12.94
CA TYR A 94 1.30 -0.09 -12.55
C TYR A 94 1.21 -0.28 -11.04
N ALA A 95 0.00 -0.23 -10.49
CA ALA A 95 -0.26 -0.46 -9.07
C ALA A 95 -0.26 -1.94 -8.70
N TYR A 96 0.31 -2.25 -7.53
CA TYR A 96 0.39 -3.59 -6.97
C TYR A 96 0.09 -3.57 -5.47
N LEU A 97 -0.50 -4.66 -4.99
CA LEU A 97 -0.58 -4.98 -3.56
C LEU A 97 0.56 -5.93 -3.20
N ASN A 98 1.10 -5.82 -1.99
CA ASN A 98 2.19 -6.68 -1.54
C ASN A 98 1.62 -8.02 -1.02
N LEU A 99 1.78 -9.07 -1.81
CA LEU A 99 1.27 -10.41 -1.51
C LEU A 99 2.05 -11.03 -0.35
N SER A 100 3.38 -10.90 -0.35
CA SER A 100 4.24 -11.39 0.74
C SER A 100 3.85 -10.81 2.10
N PHE A 101 3.57 -9.51 2.16
CA PHE A 101 3.13 -8.85 3.39
C PHE A 101 1.78 -9.40 3.86
N ASN A 102 0.79 -9.49 2.96
CA ASN A 102 -0.54 -10.00 3.32
C ASN A 102 -0.50 -11.48 3.77
N ARG A 103 0.34 -12.32 3.17
CA ARG A 103 0.59 -13.70 3.62
C ARG A 103 1.03 -13.73 5.09
N VAL A 104 1.99 -12.88 5.47
CA VAL A 104 2.45 -12.79 6.86
C VAL A 104 1.32 -12.36 7.79
N ILE A 105 0.52 -11.36 7.41
CA ILE A 105 -0.64 -10.92 8.19
C ILE A 105 -1.64 -12.07 8.41
N ALA A 106 -1.93 -12.86 7.37
CA ALA A 106 -2.82 -14.01 7.47
C ALA A 106 -2.31 -15.08 8.46
N THR A 107 -1.00 -15.37 8.46
CA THR A 107 -0.43 -16.35 9.41
C THR A 107 -0.53 -15.91 10.88
N ARG A 108 -0.75 -14.61 11.13
CA ARG A 108 -0.93 -14.06 12.47
C ARG A 108 -2.38 -14.09 12.92
N MET A 109 -3.33 -14.30 12.01
CA MET A 109 -4.74 -14.51 12.34
C MET A 109 -4.98 -15.96 12.81
N PRO A 110 -5.78 -16.20 13.85
CA PRO A 110 -6.10 -17.55 14.30
C PRO A 110 -6.72 -18.40 13.16
N GLY A 111 -6.03 -19.48 12.79
CA GLY A 111 -6.47 -20.38 11.71
C GLY A 111 -6.13 -19.91 10.29
N GLY A 112 -5.58 -18.71 10.12
CA GLY A 112 -5.20 -18.17 8.81
C GLY A 112 -3.90 -18.77 8.29
N ARG A 113 -3.83 -18.90 6.96
CA ARG A 113 -2.66 -19.41 6.24
C ARG A 113 -2.27 -18.48 5.10
N ALA A 114 -1.02 -18.58 4.65
CA ALA A 114 -0.53 -17.81 3.51
C ALA A 114 -1.31 -18.15 2.22
N GLU A 115 -1.70 -19.41 2.03
CA GLU A 115 -2.41 -19.84 0.83
C GLU A 115 -3.84 -19.28 0.74
N ASP A 116 -4.44 -18.90 1.87
CA ASP A 116 -5.75 -18.24 1.89
C ASP A 116 -5.69 -16.87 1.19
N VAL A 117 -4.55 -16.17 1.35
CA VAL A 117 -4.28 -14.89 0.68
C VAL A 117 -4.07 -15.10 -0.82
N ASP A 118 -3.31 -16.14 -1.19
CA ASP A 118 -3.06 -16.44 -2.60
C ASP A 118 -4.37 -16.70 -3.34
N LEU A 119 -5.24 -17.54 -2.77
CA LEU A 119 -6.56 -17.80 -3.35
C LEU A 119 -7.41 -16.53 -3.45
N ALA A 120 -7.40 -15.67 -2.42
CA ALA A 120 -8.20 -14.45 -2.39
C ALA A 120 -7.75 -13.40 -3.42
N TYR A 121 -6.44 -13.29 -3.69
CA TYR A 121 -5.89 -12.28 -4.60
C TYR A 121 -5.70 -12.79 -6.04
N MET A 122 -5.38 -14.08 -6.20
CA MET A 122 -4.92 -14.65 -7.46
C MET A 122 -5.89 -15.68 -8.04
N GLY A 123 -6.90 -16.11 -7.28
CA GLY A 123 -7.82 -17.17 -7.69
C GLY A 123 -7.07 -18.45 -8.03
N ALA A 124 -7.11 -18.86 -9.30
CA ALA A 124 -6.45 -20.08 -9.79
C ALA A 124 -5.02 -19.86 -10.32
N ALA A 125 -4.48 -18.64 -10.26
CA ALA A 125 -3.09 -18.40 -10.64
C ALA A 125 -2.13 -18.94 -9.56
N ASP A 126 -0.92 -19.29 -9.98
CA ASP A 126 0.11 -19.94 -9.16
C ASP A 126 1.24 -18.95 -8.82
N PRO A 127 1.14 -18.18 -7.72
CA PRO A 127 2.18 -17.25 -7.33
C PRO A 127 3.42 -17.98 -6.78
N PRO A 128 4.60 -17.34 -6.77
CA PRO A 128 5.77 -17.89 -6.08
C PRO A 128 5.43 -18.30 -4.64
N PRO A 129 5.87 -19.48 -4.17
CA PRO A 129 5.50 -19.98 -2.86
C PRO A 129 5.97 -19.04 -1.74
N HIS A 130 5.22 -19.00 -0.64
CA HIS A 130 5.66 -18.26 0.54
C HIS A 130 6.87 -18.94 1.18
N GLU A 131 7.97 -18.20 1.32
CA GLU A 131 9.14 -18.65 2.08
C GLU A 131 8.97 -18.26 3.56
N PRO A 132 8.77 -19.22 4.47
CA PRO A 132 8.53 -18.90 5.87
C PRO A 132 9.74 -18.23 6.51
N HIS A 133 9.51 -17.14 7.24
CA HIS A 133 10.52 -16.45 8.03
C HIS A 133 10.19 -16.53 9.53
N PRO A 134 11.17 -16.64 10.44
CA PRO A 134 10.92 -16.70 11.89
C PRO A 134 10.04 -15.55 12.42
N ASP A 135 10.16 -14.36 11.83
CA ASP A 135 9.37 -13.18 12.20
C ASP A 135 7.94 -13.15 11.65
N ASP A 136 7.55 -14.09 10.80
CA ASP A 136 6.16 -14.19 10.31
C ASP A 136 5.19 -14.39 11.47
N ARG A 137 5.61 -15.18 12.48
CA ARG A 137 4.80 -15.49 13.64
C ARG A 137 5.02 -14.49 14.77
N SER A 138 3.94 -14.07 15.41
CA SER A 138 3.99 -13.21 16.59
C SER A 138 2.77 -13.40 17.45
N LEU A 139 2.93 -14.06 18.61
CA LEU A 139 1.84 -14.25 19.58
C LEU A 139 1.25 -12.92 20.02
N ARG A 140 2.09 -11.89 20.20
CA ARG A 140 1.64 -10.55 20.58
C ARG A 140 0.76 -9.91 19.49
N ALA A 141 1.17 -10.02 18.23
CA ALA A 141 0.39 -9.49 17.11
C ALA A 141 -0.91 -10.28 16.93
N SER A 142 -0.87 -11.60 17.04
CA SER A 142 -2.05 -12.47 16.98
C SER A 142 -3.08 -12.13 18.06
N VAL A 143 -2.66 -11.92 19.31
CA VAL A 143 -3.57 -11.54 20.41
C VAL A 143 -4.18 -10.15 20.17
N ARG A 144 -3.40 -9.20 19.66
CA ARG A 144 -3.88 -7.85 19.33
C ARG A 144 -4.86 -7.87 18.16
N GLY A 145 -4.54 -8.58 17.09
CA GLY A 145 -5.41 -8.79 15.93
C GLY A 145 -6.72 -9.48 16.32
N LEU A 146 -6.66 -10.49 17.18
CA LEU A 146 -7.87 -11.12 17.72
C LEU A 146 -8.71 -10.12 18.53
N ARG A 147 -8.09 -9.35 19.43
CA ARG A 147 -8.79 -8.28 20.17
C ARG A 147 -9.43 -7.27 19.23
N TYR A 148 -8.74 -6.89 18.16
CA TYR A 148 -9.25 -5.99 17.13
C TYR A 148 -10.48 -6.60 16.44
N LEU A 149 -10.38 -7.83 15.93
CA LEU A 149 -11.50 -8.56 15.31
C LEU A 149 -12.72 -8.63 16.24
N TRP A 150 -12.51 -8.98 17.51
CA TRP A 150 -13.58 -9.03 18.52
C TRP A 150 -14.24 -7.67 18.76
N ARG A 151 -13.50 -6.57 18.62
CA ARG A 151 -14.05 -5.22 18.67
C ARG A 151 -14.86 -4.94 17.41
N THR A 152 -14.32 -5.26 16.24
CA THR A 152 -14.95 -5.01 14.93
C THR A 152 -16.30 -5.71 14.80
N VAL A 153 -16.40 -6.99 15.18
CA VAL A 153 -17.70 -7.73 15.12
C VAL A 153 -18.76 -7.20 16.10
N ARG A 154 -18.41 -6.27 16.98
CA ARG A 154 -19.33 -5.62 17.94
C ARG A 154 -19.66 -4.18 17.56
N ILE A 155 -19.14 -3.68 16.44
CA ILE A 155 -19.47 -2.35 15.94
C ILE A 155 -20.92 -2.38 15.42
N ASN A 156 -21.73 -1.41 15.86
CA ASN A 156 -23.13 -1.28 15.46
C ASN A 156 -23.43 0.08 14.80
N ASP A 157 -22.49 1.02 14.86
CA ASP A 157 -22.54 2.35 14.27
C ASP A 157 -21.14 2.73 13.76
N LEU A 158 -21.10 3.62 12.77
CA LEU A 158 -19.86 4.10 12.14
C LEU A 158 -19.77 5.64 12.23
N PRO A 159 -19.67 6.22 13.44
CA PRO A 159 -19.64 7.67 13.61
C PRO A 159 -18.43 8.32 12.90
N GLU A 160 -17.33 7.58 12.74
CA GLU A 160 -16.17 8.00 11.95
C GLU A 160 -16.50 8.17 10.46
N LEU A 161 -17.31 7.26 9.88
CA LEU A 161 -17.78 7.39 8.49
C LEU A 161 -18.63 8.65 8.31
N GLU A 162 -19.56 8.89 9.22
CA GLU A 162 -20.41 10.09 9.19
C GLU A 162 -19.59 11.37 9.36
N ALA A 163 -18.53 11.33 10.18
CA ALA A 163 -17.60 12.44 10.30
C ALA A 163 -16.81 12.66 9.02
N ASP A 164 -16.37 11.59 8.36
CA ASP A 164 -15.59 11.65 7.13
C ASP A 164 -16.44 12.13 5.93
N ILE A 165 -17.72 11.73 5.85
CA ILE A 165 -18.67 12.29 4.88
C ILE A 165 -18.75 13.82 5.03
N ARG A 166 -18.97 14.32 6.26
CA ARG A 166 -19.02 15.77 6.52
C ARG A 166 -17.70 16.48 6.18
N LYS A 167 -16.55 15.84 6.43
CA LYS A 167 -15.24 16.39 6.04
C LYS A 167 -15.12 16.53 4.52
N VAL A 168 -15.60 15.54 3.77
CA VAL A 168 -15.62 15.57 2.30
C VAL A 168 -16.53 16.68 1.78
N GLU A 169 -17.72 16.83 2.35
CA GLU A 169 -18.65 17.91 1.98
C GLU A 169 -18.01 19.29 2.20
N LEU A 170 -17.44 19.53 3.38
CA LEU A 170 -16.75 20.79 3.70
C LEU A 170 -15.52 21.02 2.82
N PHE A 171 -14.76 19.97 2.51
CA PHE A 171 -13.62 20.07 1.61
C PHE A 171 -14.08 20.46 0.20
N ALA A 172 -15.13 19.83 -0.31
CA ALA A 172 -15.70 20.13 -1.63
C ALA A 172 -16.22 21.58 -1.71
N GLU A 173 -16.88 22.07 -0.66
CA GLU A 173 -17.31 23.47 -0.56
C GLU A 173 -16.14 24.47 -0.51
N SER A 174 -14.98 24.04 -0.02
CA SER A 174 -13.77 24.88 0.07
C SER A 174 -12.96 24.95 -1.22
N LEU A 175 -13.26 24.10 -2.22
CA LEU A 175 -12.51 24.06 -3.46
C LEU A 175 -12.68 25.36 -4.26
N PRO A 176 -11.58 25.94 -4.78
CA PRO A 176 -11.69 27.11 -5.64
C PRO A 176 -12.30 26.72 -7.00
N ASP A 177 -13.06 27.63 -7.62
CA ASP A 177 -13.63 27.40 -8.96
C ASP A 177 -12.50 27.26 -9.99
N PRO A 178 -12.32 26.09 -10.63
CA PRO A 178 -11.22 25.85 -11.55
C PRO A 178 -11.24 26.76 -12.78
N ALA A 179 -12.38 27.37 -13.13
CA ALA A 179 -12.46 28.32 -14.24
C ALA A 179 -11.88 29.71 -13.91
N THR A 180 -11.74 30.05 -12.63
CA THR A 180 -11.33 31.39 -12.17
C THR A 180 -10.13 31.38 -11.24
N ALA A 181 -9.81 30.22 -10.64
CA ALA A 181 -8.68 30.03 -9.75
C ALA A 181 -7.34 30.28 -10.45
N THR A 182 -6.40 30.85 -9.71
CA THR A 182 -5.00 30.93 -10.13
C THR A 182 -4.34 29.55 -10.03
N ASP A 183 -3.29 29.33 -10.83
CA ASP A 183 -2.47 28.11 -10.71
C ASP A 183 -1.91 27.90 -9.30
N ALA A 184 -1.66 28.98 -8.56
CA ALA A 184 -1.18 28.89 -7.18
C ALA A 184 -2.26 28.32 -6.23
N GLU A 185 -3.52 28.75 -6.38
CA GLU A 185 -4.64 28.23 -5.60
C GLU A 185 -4.92 26.76 -5.92
N LEU A 186 -4.89 26.40 -7.21
CA LEU A 186 -5.06 25.02 -7.65
C LEU A 186 -3.94 24.11 -7.12
N ARG A 187 -2.68 24.55 -7.22
CA ARG A 187 -1.54 23.78 -6.68
C ARG A 187 -1.64 23.61 -5.17
N ASN A 188 -1.96 24.67 -4.42
CA ASN A 188 -2.08 24.57 -2.96
C ASN A 188 -3.19 23.59 -2.56
N THR A 189 -4.30 23.59 -3.30
CA THR A 189 -5.40 22.64 -3.10
C THR A 189 -4.94 21.19 -3.33
N LEU A 190 -4.19 20.94 -4.41
CA LEU A 190 -3.65 19.61 -4.71
C LEU A 190 -2.63 19.15 -3.66
N VAL A 191 -1.75 20.03 -3.18
CA VAL A 191 -0.78 19.67 -2.13
C VAL A 191 -1.48 19.32 -0.81
N GLY A 192 -2.52 20.05 -0.43
CA GLY A 192 -3.32 19.74 0.76
C GLY A 192 -4.17 18.47 0.63
N PHE A 193 -4.46 18.03 -0.60
CA PHE A 193 -5.30 16.86 -0.85
C PHE A 193 -4.69 15.56 -0.35
N SER A 194 -3.37 15.38 -0.43
CA SER A 194 -2.71 14.12 -0.04
C SER A 194 -2.92 13.76 1.43
N ASP A 195 -2.77 14.72 2.34
CA ASP A 195 -2.99 14.53 3.78
C ASP A 195 -4.47 14.29 4.09
N PHE A 196 -5.34 15.04 3.42
CA PHE A 196 -6.79 14.86 3.51
C PHE A 196 -7.22 13.45 3.07
N PHE A 197 -6.75 13.02 1.90
CA PHE A 197 -6.99 11.70 1.35
C PHE A 197 -6.44 10.59 2.26
N ALA A 198 -5.21 10.71 2.75
CA ALA A 198 -4.60 9.71 3.62
C ALA A 198 -5.44 9.46 4.89
N GLY A 199 -5.95 10.52 5.52
CA GLY A 199 -6.80 10.41 6.70
C GLY A 199 -8.10 9.66 6.42
N LEU A 200 -8.80 10.01 5.34
CA LEU A 200 -10.04 9.34 4.93
C LEU A 200 -9.80 7.88 4.56
N PHE A 201 -8.73 7.62 3.79
CA PHE A 201 -8.40 6.29 3.32
C PHE A 201 -7.97 5.38 4.47
N GLU A 202 -7.22 5.89 5.45
CA GLU A 202 -6.89 5.13 6.66
C GLU A 202 -8.15 4.73 7.43
N THR A 203 -9.10 5.64 7.64
CA THR A 203 -10.38 5.31 8.29
C THR A 203 -11.14 4.25 7.49
N HIS A 204 -11.27 4.43 6.18
CA HIS A 204 -11.98 3.49 5.30
C HIS A 204 -11.48 2.05 5.42
N LEU A 205 -10.18 1.85 5.63
CA LEU A 205 -9.57 0.52 5.71
C LEU A 205 -9.82 -0.22 7.04
N VAL A 206 -10.33 0.45 8.07
CA VAL A 206 -10.39 -0.09 9.44
C VAL A 206 -11.76 0.04 10.12
N ILE A 207 -12.76 0.54 9.42
CA ILE A 207 -14.14 0.66 9.94
C ILE A 207 -15.07 -0.39 9.33
#